data_AF-A0A5C3PZN1-F1
#
_entry.id   AF-A0A5C3PZN1-F1
#
_cell.length_a   1.000
_cell.length_b   1.000
_cell.length_c   1.000
_cell.angle_alpha   90.00
_cell.angle_beta   90.00
_cell.angle_gamma   90.00
#
_symmetry.space_group_name_H-M   'P 1'
#
loop_
_entity.id
_entity.type
_entity.pdbx_description
1 polymer ?
#
loop_
_entity_poly.entity_id
_entity_poly.type
_entity_poly.pdbx_seq_one_letter_code
_entity_poly.pdbx_strand_id
1 'polypeptide(L)'
;SSCSTGDLKCCNSMKNASDPSVASMAGLLGILLGPITGQVGLDCSPISVISIASGNACKAQAVCCTDNSYASGSLISLGCLPVQL
;
A
#
# COMPACT_ATOMS: atom_id res chain seq x y z
N SER A 1 -16.56 2.11 -5.80
CA SER A 1 -15.26 2.45 -5.17
C SER A 1 -14.15 2.05 -6.13
N SER A 2 -13.72 2.96 -7.02
CA SER A 2 -12.74 2.69 -8.08
C SER A 2 -11.40 3.36 -7.78
N CYS A 3 -10.37 2.56 -7.54
CA CYS A 3 -8.99 3.05 -7.52
C CYS A 3 -8.61 3.39 -8.98
N SER A 4 -8.55 4.69 -9.29
CA SER A 4 -8.31 5.18 -10.67
C SER A 4 -6.83 5.45 -10.94
N THR A 5 -6.01 5.42 -9.89
CA THR A 5 -4.60 5.82 -9.90
C THR A 5 -3.62 4.66 -9.66
N GLY A 6 -4.12 3.43 -9.48
CA GLY A 6 -3.27 2.26 -9.19
C GLY A 6 -4.04 1.01 -8.81
N ASP A 7 -3.42 0.13 -8.01
CA ASP A 7 -4.06 -1.10 -7.52
C ASP A 7 -4.68 -0.93 -6.14
N LEU A 8 -5.75 -1.68 -5.88
CA LEU A 8 -6.35 -1.83 -4.56
C LEU A 8 -5.54 -2.79 -3.69
N LYS A 9 -5.19 -2.34 -2.48
CA LYS A 9 -4.46 -3.12 -1.48
C LYS A 9 -5.15 -3.06 -0.13
N CYS A 10 -5.03 -4.13 0.64
CA CYS A 10 -5.42 -4.20 2.03
C CYS A 10 -4.16 -4.15 2.87
N CYS A 11 -3.88 -3.00 3.47
CA CYS A 11 -2.68 -2.81 4.27
C CYS A 11 -3.02 -2.89 5.75
N ASN A 12 -2.14 -3.52 6.52
CA ASN A 12 -2.30 -3.59 7.97
C ASN A 12 -2.09 -2.22 8.62
N SER A 13 -1.23 -1.38 8.04
CA SER A 13 -0.96 -0.03 8.55
C SER A 13 -0.59 0.94 7.43
N MET A 14 -0.93 2.21 7.62
CA MET A 14 -0.44 3.31 6.80
C MET A 14 0.52 4.20 7.59
N LYS A 15 1.62 4.61 6.97
CA LYS A 15 2.57 5.57 7.55
C LYS A 15 2.89 6.68 6.55
N ASN A 16 3.36 7.82 7.04
CA ASN A 16 3.91 8.83 6.16
C ASN A 16 5.23 8.35 5.54
N ALA A 17 5.45 8.64 4.27
CA ALA A 17 6.71 8.34 3.59
C ALA A 17 7.93 9.00 4.27
N SER A 18 7.71 10.11 4.98
CA SER A 18 8.72 10.82 5.77
C SER A 18 8.98 10.22 7.16
N ASP A 19 8.25 9.18 7.57
CA ASP A 19 8.52 8.48 8.83
C ASP A 19 9.87 7.76 8.73
N PRO A 20 10.79 7.94 9.68
CA PRO A 20 12.13 7.34 9.62
C PRO A 20 12.10 5.80 9.57
N SER A 21 11.02 5.17 10.06
CA SER A 21 10.83 3.72 9.99
C SER A 21 10.57 3.24 8.56
N VAL A 22 9.95 4.08 7.72
CA VAL A 22 9.70 3.79 6.30
C VAL A 22 11.00 3.93 5.52
N ALA A 23 11.75 4.99 5.79
CA ALA A 23 13.05 5.21 5.16
C ALA A 23 14.05 4.08 5.49
N SER A 24 14.04 3.57 6.73
CA SER A 24 14.89 2.44 7.12
C SER A 24 14.49 1.13 6.45
N MET A 25 13.19 0.77 6.44
CA MET A 25 12.70 -0.42 5.73
C MET A 25 13.03 -0.35 4.24
N ALA A 26 12.80 0.80 3.62
CA ALA A 26 13.09 0.96 2.21
C ALA A 26 14.58 0.92 1.89
N GLY A 27 15.42 1.52 2.74
CA GLY A 27 16.87 1.43 2.62
C GLY A 27 17.36 -0.02 2.70
N LEU A 28 16.79 -0.83 3.60
CA LEU A 28 17.08 -2.27 3.71
C LEU A 28 16.66 -3.05 2.46
N LEU A 29 15.58 -2.63 1.80
CA LEU A 29 15.07 -3.24 0.56
C LEU A 29 15.76 -2.68 -0.70
N GLY A 30 16.69 -1.73 -0.57
CA GLY A 30 17.35 -1.08 -1.71
C GLY A 30 16.42 -0.18 -2.52
N ILE A 31 15.33 0.29 -1.92
CA ILE A 31 14.31 1.11 -2.56
C ILE A 31 14.70 2.58 -2.37
N LEU A 32 14.91 3.27 -3.48
CA LEU A 32 15.08 4.70 -3.44
C LEU A 32 13.70 5.35 -3.34
N LEU A 33 13.27 5.66 -2.12
CA LEU A 33 12.17 6.61 -1.94
C LEU A 33 12.69 7.96 -2.41
N GLY A 34 12.29 8.37 -3.62
CA GLY A 34 12.53 9.73 -4.11
C GLY A 34 11.82 10.77 -3.22
N PRO A 35 11.47 11.95 -3.75
CA PRO A 35 10.62 12.92 -3.05
C PRO A 35 9.17 12.42 -2.98
N ILE A 36 8.95 11.23 -2.41
CA ILE A 36 7.61 10.67 -2.30
C ILE A 36 6.90 11.42 -1.18
N THR A 37 6.01 12.30 -1.60
CA THR A 37 5.07 12.96 -0.70
C THR A 37 3.81 12.12 -0.64
N GLY A 38 3.47 11.58 0.54
CA GLY A 38 2.24 10.83 0.72
C GLY A 38 2.30 9.77 1.82
N GLN A 39 1.26 8.92 1.85
CA GLN A 39 1.22 7.76 2.72
C GLN A 39 1.77 6.53 2.00
N VAL A 40 2.40 5.66 2.78
CA VAL A 40 2.85 4.33 2.38
C VAL A 40 2.03 3.30 3.13
N GLY A 41 1.67 2.23 2.44
CA GLY A 41 1.08 1.05 3.05
C GLY A 41 2.17 0.09 3.49
N LEU A 42 2.04 -0.46 4.68
CA LEU A 42 2.90 -1.52 5.21
C LEU A 42 2.11 -2.81 5.33
N ASP A 43 2.78 -3.94 5.02
CA ASP A 43 2.20 -5.28 5.09
C ASP A 43 0.88 -5.36 4.33
N CYS A 44 0.97 -5.14 3.02
CA CYS A 44 -0.17 -4.99 2.14
C CYS A 44 -0.44 -6.26 1.36
N SER A 45 -1.69 -6.73 1.37
CA SER A 45 -2.15 -7.82 0.51
C SER A 45 -2.91 -7.27 -0.69
N PRO A 46 -2.74 -7.84 -1.90
CA PRO A 46 -3.52 -7.47 -3.07
C PRO A 46 -5.02 -7.74 -2.86
N ILE A 47 -5.85 -6.74 -3.15
CA ILE A 47 -7.30 -6.93 -3.20
C ILE A 47 -7.68 -7.23 -4.63
N SER A 48 -8.28 -8.41 -4.84
CA SER A 48 -8.80 -8.79 -6.16
C SER A 48 -10.29 -8.51 -6.25
N VAL A 49 -10.81 -8.41 -7.48
CA VAL A 49 -12.26 -8.30 -7.73
C VAL A 49 -13.06 -9.44 -7.09
N ILE A 50 -12.45 -10.63 -6.96
CA ILE A 50 -13.05 -11.80 -6.32
C ILE A 50 -13.19 -11.58 -4.80
N SER A 51 -12.18 -10.98 -4.18
CA SER A 51 -12.18 -10.63 -2.75
C SER A 51 -13.27 -9.60 -2.42
N ILE A 52 -13.53 -8.68 -3.36
CA ILE A 52 -14.59 -7.67 -3.25
C ILE A 52 -15.97 -8.30 -3.41
N ALA A 53 -16.16 -9.13 -4.45
CA ALA A 53 -17.42 -9.81 -4.70
C ALA A 53 -17.84 -10.78 -3.56
N SER A 54 -16.87 -11.32 -2.83
CA SER A 54 -17.09 -12.16 -1.66
C SER A 54 -17.33 -11.38 -0.35
N GLY A 55 -17.30 -10.04 -0.38
CA GLY A 55 -17.49 -9.19 0.80
C GLY A 55 -16.36 -9.24 1.84
N ASN A 56 -15.26 -9.94 1.53
CA ASN A 56 -14.11 -10.10 2.41
C ASN A 56 -12.85 -9.44 1.81
N ALA A 57 -13.04 -8.24 1.28
CA ALA A 57 -12.03 -7.54 0.48
C ALA A 57 -10.84 -7.06 1.31
N CYS A 58 -11.11 -6.54 2.51
CA CYS A 58 -10.08 -6.11 3.45
C CYS A 58 -10.62 -6.10 4.88
N LYS A 59 -9.87 -6.70 5.81
CA LYS A 59 -10.16 -6.66 7.25
C LYS A 59 -9.43 -5.52 7.97
N ALA A 60 -8.36 -5.00 7.35
CA ALA A 60 -7.57 -3.88 7.84
C ALA A 60 -7.93 -2.59 7.06
N GLN A 61 -6.95 -1.79 6.64
CA GLN A 61 -7.19 -0.58 5.86
C GLN A 61 -7.16 -0.87 4.36
N ALA A 62 -8.28 -0.62 3.70
CA ALA A 62 -8.36 -0.61 2.24
C ALA A 62 -7.73 0.68 1.70
N VAL A 63 -6.79 0.54 0.78
CA VAL A 63 -6.04 1.64 0.20
C VAL A 63 -5.88 1.46 -1.31
N CYS A 64 -5.70 2.58 -2.00
CA CYS A 64 -5.40 2.67 -3.41
C CYS A 64 -3.97 3.20 -3.55
N CYS A 65 -3.04 2.40 -4.08
CA CYS A 65 -1.62 2.72 -4.12
C CYS A 65 -1.10 2.75 -5.56
N THR A 66 -0.29 3.76 -5.88
CA THR A 66 0.26 3.99 -7.22
C THR A 66 1.38 3.01 -7.58
N ASP A 67 2.16 2.57 -6.59
CA ASP A 67 3.25 1.62 -6.81
C ASP A 67 3.29 0.55 -5.71
N ASN A 68 3.41 -0.71 -6.12
CA ASN A 68 3.10 -1.87 -5.29
C ASN A 68 4.20 -2.95 -5.33
N SER A 69 5.36 -2.60 -5.90
CA SER A 69 6.32 -3.58 -6.43
C SER A 69 7.46 -3.91 -5.46
N TYR A 70 7.33 -3.51 -4.20
CA TYR A 70 8.44 -3.47 -3.26
C TYR A 70 8.41 -4.65 -2.29
N ALA A 71 9.40 -5.52 -2.47
CA ALA A 71 9.58 -6.83 -1.84
C ALA A 71 8.58 -7.91 -2.31
N SER A 72 9.07 -9.15 -2.36
CA SER A 72 8.30 -10.37 -2.60
C SER A 72 7.25 -10.56 -1.51
N GLY A 73 6.08 -9.95 -1.68
CA GLY A 73 4.98 -9.95 -0.72
C GLY A 73 4.28 -8.61 -0.50
N SER A 74 4.57 -7.56 -1.26
CA SER A 74 3.94 -6.22 -1.09
C SER A 74 4.08 -5.67 0.34
N LEU A 75 5.25 -5.89 0.97
CA LEU A 75 5.57 -5.39 2.31
C LEU A 75 5.49 -3.86 2.39
N ILE A 76 5.82 -3.18 1.29
CA ILE A 76 5.71 -1.73 1.13
C ILE A 76 4.92 -1.43 -0.14
N SER A 77 3.93 -0.54 -0.02
CA SER A 77 3.22 0.08 -1.14
C SER A 77 3.33 1.60 -1.01
N LEU A 78 3.55 2.30 -2.14
CA LEU A 78 3.83 3.73 -2.16
C LEU A 78 2.68 4.50 -2.82
N GLY A 79 2.54 5.77 -2.42
CA GLY A 79 1.48 6.64 -2.94
C GLY A 79 0.08 6.15 -2.57
N CYS A 80 -0.07 5.57 -1.39
CA CYS A 80 -1.31 5.01 -0.94
C CYS A 80 -2.28 6.09 -0.45
N LEU A 81 -3.55 5.94 -0.79
CA LEU A 81 -4.66 6.76 -0.31
C LEU A 81 -5.74 5.85 0.26
N PRO A 82 -6.35 6.20 1.41
CA PRO A 82 -7.44 5.42 1.99
C PRO A 82 -8.67 5.43 1.06
N VAL A 83 -9.30 4.26 0.91
CA VAL A 83 -10.54 4.12 0.14
C VAL A 83 -11.59 3.34 0.92
N GLN A 84 -12.86 3.64 0.67
CA GLN A 84 -13.97 2.80 1.10
C GLN A 84 -14.23 1.74 0.02
N LEU A 85 -14.40 0.47 0.40
CA LEU A 85 -14.73 -0.63 -0.51
C LEU A 85 -16.24 -0.84 -0.58
#